data_AF-A0A432EWE7-F1
#
_entry.id   AF-A0A432EWE7-F1
#
_cell.length_a   1.000
_cell.length_b   1.000
_cell.length_c   1.000
_cell.angle_alpha   90.00
_cell.angle_beta   90.00
_cell.angle_gamma   90.00
#
_symmetry.space_group_name_H-M   'P 1'
#
loop_
_entity.id
_entity.type
_entity.pdbx_description
1 polymer ?
#
loop_
_entity_poly.entity_id
_entity_poly.type
_entity_poly.pdbx_seq_one_letter_code
_entity_poly.pdbx_strand_id
1 'polypeptide(L)' 'MMFNNLALLYSDQKKYKEAIPLFERSLAILKTKFPNGHPNIDAIQRNIEKLKSKIN' A
#
# COMPACT_ATOMS: atom_id res chain seq x y z
N MET A 1 -5.57 7.20 10.01
CA MET A 1 -6.08 6.89 8.66
C MET A 1 -5.42 7.79 7.60
N MET A 2 -4.08 7.87 7.49
CA MET A 2 -3.48 8.84 6.54
C MET A 2 -2.10 8.46 5.97
N PHE A 3 -1.74 7.18 5.88
CA PHE A 3 -0.42 6.82 5.31
C PHE A 3 -0.46 6.45 3.82
N ASN A 4 -1.63 6.20 3.23
CA ASN A 4 -1.77 5.61 1.88
C ASN A 4 -2.71 6.37 0.93
N ASN A 5 -3.19 7.57 1.28
CA ASN A 5 -4.17 8.31 0.46
C ASN A 5 -3.62 8.63 -0.95
N LEU A 6 -2.34 8.98 -1.06
CA LEU A 6 -1.70 9.22 -2.36
C LEU A 6 -1.53 7.92 -3.17
N ALA A 7 -1.25 6.80 -2.50
CA ALA A 7 -1.12 5.50 -3.13
C ALA A 7 -2.47 5.01 -3.69
N LEU A 8 -3.56 5.25 -2.96
CA LEU A 8 -4.93 4.99 -3.43
C LEU A 8 -5.29 5.86 -4.63
N LEU A 9 -4.97 7.16 -4.59
CA LEU A 9 -5.22 8.06 -5.71
C LEU A 9 -4.50 7.61 -6.99
N TYR A 10 -3.23 7.23 -6.90
CA TYR A 10 -2.51 6.71 -8.06
C TYR A 10 -3.03 5.35 -8.52
N SER A 11 -3.47 4.48 -7.61
CA SER A 11 -4.17 3.25 -7.96
C SER A 11 -5.44 3.53 -8.77
N ASP A 12 -6.26 4.50 -8.35
CA ASP A 12 -7.49 4.88 -9.07
C ASP A 12 -7.19 5.49 -10.45
N GLN A 13 -6.08 6.21 -10.58
CA GLN A 13 -5.58 6.69 -11.87
C GLN A 13 -4.92 5.62 -12.73
N LYS A 14 -4.92 4.35 -12.32
CA LYS A 14 -4.22 3.23 -12.97
C LYS A 14 -2.69 3.38 -13.05
N LYS A 15 -2.13 4.32 -12.29
CA LYS A 15 -0.69 4.57 -12.14
C LYS A 15 -0.10 3.61 -11.11
N TYR A 16 -0.16 2.31 -11.42
CA TYR A 16 0.16 1.25 -10.46
C TYR A 16 1.65 1.23 -10.09
N LYS A 17 2.53 1.52 -11.05
CA LYS A 17 3.99 1.58 -10.84
C LYS A 17 4.37 2.71 -9.86
N GLU A 18 3.61 3.79 -9.84
CA GLU A 18 3.77 4.92 -8.92
C GLU A 18 3.06 4.70 -7.58
N ALA A 19 1.96 3.93 -7.57
CA ALA A 19 1.19 3.60 -6.37
C ALA A 19 1.91 2.60 -5.44
N ILE A 20 2.53 1.55 -6.00
CA ILE A 20 3.23 0.50 -5.23
C ILE A 20 4.31 1.04 -4.29
N PRO A 21 5.29 1.86 -4.73
CA PRO A 21 6.35 2.34 -3.84
C PRO A 21 5.81 3.23 -2.72
N LEU A 22 4.65 3.89 -2.92
CA LEU A 22 3.99 4.63 -1.86
C LEU A 22 3.38 3.69 -0.83
N PHE A 23 2.68 2.64 -1.25
CA PHE A 23 2.17 1.62 -0.33
C PHE A 23 3.30 0.92 0.44
N GLU A 24 4.45 0.66 -0.17
CA GLU A 24 5.62 0.08 0.50
C GLU A 24 6.19 1.01 1.58
N ARG A 25 6.27 2.31 1.30
CA ARG A 25 6.65 3.32 2.32
C ARG A 25 5.65 3.35 3.47
N SER A 26 4.35 3.34 3.17
CA SER A 26 3.30 3.27 4.20
C SER A 26 3.43 2.01 5.04
N LEU A 27 3.71 0.86 4.42
CA LEU A 27 3.89 -0.42 5.08
C LEU A 27 5.07 -0.39 6.06
N ALA A 28 6.19 0.22 5.66
CA ALA A 28 7.35 0.38 6.53
C ALA A 28 7.02 1.19 7.79
N ILE A 29 6.28 2.31 7.64
CA ILE A 29 5.83 3.12 8.78
C ILE A 29 4.83 2.35 9.67
N LEU A 30 3.93 1.57 9.09
CA LEU A 30 2.99 0.79 9.88
C LEU A 30 3.68 -0.33 10.66
N LYS A 31 4.70 -0.97 10.09
CA LYS A 31 5.50 -2.02 10.77
C LYS A 31 6.31 -1.48 11.96
N THR A 32 6.67 -0.19 11.98
CA THR A 32 7.33 0.42 13.14
C THR A 32 6.35 0.86 14.22
N LYS A 33 5.10 1.13 13.86
CA LYS A 33 4.07 1.65 14.78
C LYS A 33 3.15 0.57 15.35
N PHE A 34 2.96 -0.53 14.64
CA PHE A 34 2.02 -1.59 15.01
C PHE A 34 2.73 -2.95 15.05
N PRO A 35 2.29 -3.86 15.93
CA PRO A 35 2.78 -5.24 15.91
C PRO A 35 2.40 -5.92 14.59
N ASN A 36 3.18 -6.94 14.23
CA ASN A 36 2.91 -7.78 13.06
C ASN A 36 1.49 -8.38 13.16
N GLY A 37 0.80 -8.48 12.02
CA GLY A 37 -0.59 -8.95 11.95
C GLY A 37 -1.64 -7.89 12.29
N HIS A 38 -1.25 -6.61 12.46
CA HIS A 38 -2.21 -5.53 12.60
C HIS A 38 -3.03 -5.37 11.29
N PRO A 39 -4.37 -5.23 11.34
CA PRO A 39 -5.22 -5.17 10.14
C PRO A 39 -4.80 -4.14 9.09
N ASN A 40 -4.22 -3.01 9.51
CA ASN A 40 -3.68 -1.99 8.60
C ASN A 40 -2.47 -2.48 7.79
N ILE A 41 -1.59 -3.29 8.38
CA ILE A 41 -0.43 -3.89 7.69
C ILE A 41 -0.97 -4.84 6.61
N ASP A 42 -1.91 -5.70 6.97
CA ASP A 42 -2.52 -6.67 6.05
C ASP A 42 -3.32 -6.01 4.92
N ALA A 43 -4.00 -4.90 5.21
CA ALA A 43 -4.72 -4.12 4.21
C ALA A 43 -3.75 -3.52 3.17
N ILE A 44 -2.63 -2.93 3.61
CA ILE A 44 -1.64 -2.38 2.69
C ILE A 44 -0.97 -3.47 1.88
N GLN A 45 -0.65 -4.60 2.51
CA GLN A 45 -0.01 -5.71 1.81
C GLN A 45 -0.92 -6.32 0.75
N ARG A 46 -2.21 -6.51 1.04
CA ARG A 46 -3.21 -6.93 0.03
C ARG A 46 -3.35 -5.94 -1.12
N ASN A 47 -3.29 -4.63 -0.85
CA ASN A 47 -3.31 -3.63 -1.91
C ASN A 47 -2.07 -3.73 -2.81
N ILE A 48 -0.88 -3.90 -2.24
CA ILE A 48 0.36 -4.06 -3.01
C ILE A 48 0.24 -5.27 -3.95
N GLU A 49 -0.17 -6.43 -3.43
CA GLU A 49 -0.32 -7.66 -4.24
C GLU A 49 -1.36 -7.48 -5.35
N LYS A 50 -2.49 -6.83 -5.06
CA LYS A 50 -3.52 -6.51 -6.05
C LYS A 50 -3.01 -5.56 -7.15
N LEU A 51 -2.09 -4.65 -6.84
CA LEU A 51 -1.53 -3.75 -7.84
C LEU A 51 -0.45 -4.43 -8.67
N LYS A 52 0.38 -5.27 -8.04
CA LYS A 52 1.38 -6.09 -8.74
C LYS A 52 0.73 -6.99 -9.79
N SER A 53 -0.42 -7.60 -9.48
CA SER A 53 -1.14 -8.45 -10.44
C SER A 53 -1.71 -7.69 -11.65
N LYS A 54 -1.82 -6.35 -11.59
CA LYS A 54 -2.28 -5.51 -12.69
C LYS A 54 -1.15 -4.94 -13.56
N ILE A 55 0.10 -5.14 -13.15
CA ILE A 55 1.29 -4.70 -13.89
C ILE A 55 1.87 -5.85 -14.72
N ASN A 56 1.49 -7.09 -14.41
CA ASN A 56 1.78 -8.29 -15.22
C ASN A 56 0.80 -8.46 -16.37
#